data_AF-A0A1E4WZ90-F1
#
_entry.id   AF-A0A1E4WZ90-F1
#
_cell.length_a   1.000
_cell.length_b   1.000
_cell.length_c   1.000
_cell.angle_alpha   90.00
_cell.angle_beta   90.00
_cell.angle_gamma   90.00
#
_symmetry.space_group_name_H-M   'P 1'
#
loop_
_entity.id
_entity.type
_entity.pdbx_description
1 polymer ?
#
loop_
_entity_poly.entity_id
_entity_poly.type
_entity_poly.pdbx_seq_one_letter_code
_entity_poly.pdbx_strand_id
1 'polypeptide(L)'
;MKLESIQPTEENHYSLFQEALEQDPQVFFHTTAKRNLEAIANQGFKSSLDLGSGQLASVSYTKKSSSCLAHIGTEITDEFVVLAVRFETLDATKIVVNMSDIHVFSADILPSIIGYCDIPKGFMYS
;
A
#
# COMPACT_ATOMS: atom_id res chain seq x y z
N MET A 1 0.53 -37.30 -10.56
CA MET A 1 0.45 -36.18 -9.59
C MET A 1 -0.33 -35.06 -10.26
N LYS A 2 -1.47 -34.65 -9.71
CA LYS A 2 -2.24 -33.51 -10.24
C LYS A 2 -1.86 -32.30 -9.40
N LEU A 3 -1.28 -31.29 -10.02
CA LEU A 3 -0.97 -30.02 -9.35
C LEU A 3 -2.24 -29.18 -9.34
N GLU A 4 -2.61 -28.67 -8.17
CA GLU A 4 -3.73 -27.75 -8.00
C GLU A 4 -3.19 -26.32 -7.87
N SER A 5 -3.85 -25.38 -8.55
CA SER A 5 -3.53 -23.96 -8.44
C SER A 5 -4.23 -23.39 -7.21
N ILE A 6 -3.49 -22.82 -6.28
CA ILE A 6 -4.02 -22.06 -5.15
C ILE A 6 -4.05 -20.59 -5.57
N GLN A 7 -5.21 -19.95 -5.46
CA GLN A 7 -5.33 -18.52 -5.73
C GLN A 7 -4.90 -17.70 -4.50
N PRO A 8 -4.19 -16.59 -4.67
CA PRO A 8 -3.93 -15.64 -3.58
C PRO A 8 -5.24 -15.11 -3.00
N THR A 9 -5.45 -15.28 -1.69
CA THR A 9 -6.62 -14.75 -0.98
C THR A 9 -6.23 -14.21 0.39
N GLU A 10 -7.11 -13.43 1.01
CA GLU A 10 -6.91 -13.03 2.40
C GLU A 10 -7.01 -14.24 3.35
N GLU A 11 -7.92 -15.17 3.05
CA GLU A 11 -8.19 -16.37 3.85
C GLU A 11 -7.00 -17.32 3.94
N ASN A 12 -6.16 -17.39 2.91
CA ASN A 12 -4.94 -18.20 2.92
C ASN A 12 -3.70 -17.42 3.37
N HIS A 13 -3.89 -16.23 3.93
CA HIS A 13 -2.83 -15.36 4.46
C HIS A 13 -1.77 -15.01 3.40
N TYR A 14 -2.17 -14.87 2.14
CA TYR A 14 -1.24 -14.43 1.10
C TYR A 14 -0.73 -13.03 1.41
N SER A 15 0.60 -12.88 1.43
CA SER A 15 1.29 -11.61 1.63
C SER A 15 2.29 -11.39 0.51
N LEU A 16 2.42 -10.14 0.07
CA LEU A 16 3.39 -9.75 -0.96
C LEU A 16 4.82 -9.64 -0.41
N PHE A 17 4.95 -9.39 0.89
CA PHE A 17 6.24 -9.17 1.54
C PHE A 17 6.53 -10.27 2.56
N GLN A 18 7.81 -10.38 2.92
CA GLN A 18 8.27 -11.27 3.98
C GLN A 18 7.57 -10.96 5.32
N GLU A 19 7.33 -11.98 6.12
CA GLU A 19 6.62 -11.89 7.40
C GLU A 19 7.20 -10.81 8.33
N ALA A 20 8.52 -10.65 8.36
CA ALA A 20 9.18 -9.62 9.16
C ALA A 20 8.73 -8.19 8.84
N LEU A 21 8.35 -7.90 7.59
CA LEU A 21 7.77 -6.62 7.21
C LEU A 21 6.27 -6.55 7.51
N GLU A 22 5.55 -7.64 7.28
CA GLU A 22 4.09 -7.72 7.52
C GLU A 22 3.72 -7.63 9.00
N GLN A 23 4.64 -7.97 9.92
CA GLN A 23 4.42 -7.93 11.36
C GLN A 23 5.10 -6.75 12.06
N ASP A 24 5.84 -5.91 11.34
CA ASP A 24 6.49 -4.73 11.92
C ASP A 24 5.45 -3.62 12.14
N PRO A 25 5.21 -3.17 13.39
CA PRO A 25 4.20 -2.16 13.70
C PRO A 25 4.49 -0.77 13.13
N GLN A 26 5.71 -0.53 12.64
CA GLN A 26 6.10 0.72 11.98
C GLN A 26 6.05 0.62 10.46
N VAL A 27 5.80 -0.57 9.90
CA VAL A 27 5.72 -0.80 8.46
C VAL A 27 4.27 -0.85 8.01
N PHE A 28 4.01 -0.15 6.92
CA PHE A 28 2.70 -0.08 6.28
C PHE A 28 2.84 -0.21 4.77
N PHE A 29 1.71 -0.42 4.10
CA PHE A 29 1.67 -0.69 2.67
C PHE A 29 0.76 0.29 1.94
N HIS A 30 1.19 0.73 0.76
CA HIS A 30 0.42 1.63 -0.10
C HIS A 30 0.41 1.13 -1.54
N THR A 31 -0.78 0.97 -2.10
CA THR A 31 -0.94 0.63 -3.52
C THR A 31 -1.05 1.90 -4.35
N THR A 32 -0.34 1.94 -5.48
CA THR A 32 -0.47 3.02 -6.45
C THR A 32 -0.24 2.50 -7.87
N ALA A 33 -0.64 3.27 -8.88
CA ALA A 33 -0.31 2.96 -10.27
C ALA A 33 1.22 3.02 -10.47
N LYS A 34 1.79 2.08 -11.22
CA LYS A 34 3.25 1.95 -11.41
C LYS A 34 3.89 3.24 -11.95
N ARG A 35 3.18 3.95 -12.83
CA ARG A 35 3.62 5.27 -13.36
C ARG A 35 3.87 6.34 -12.28
N ASN A 36 3.32 6.18 -11.07
CA ASN A 36 3.50 7.14 -9.98
C ASN A 36 4.75 6.84 -9.15
N LEU A 37 5.38 5.67 -9.32
CA LEU A 37 6.49 5.21 -8.47
C LEU A 37 7.64 6.22 -8.42
N GLU A 38 8.10 6.68 -9.57
CA GLU A 38 9.20 7.64 -9.66
C GLU A 38 8.85 8.99 -9.02
N ALA A 39 7.62 9.47 -9.25
CA ALA A 39 7.17 10.72 -8.65
C ALA A 39 7.10 10.63 -7.12
N ILE A 40 6.59 9.52 -6.59
CA ILE A 40 6.50 9.27 -5.14
C ILE A 40 7.91 9.14 -4.54
N ALA A 41 8.81 8.42 -5.20
CA ALA A 41 10.19 8.28 -4.72
C ALA A 41 10.92 9.63 -4.65
N ASN A 42 10.66 10.53 -5.59
CA ASN A 42 11.34 11.82 -5.67
C ASN A 42 10.66 12.95 -4.87
N GLN A 43 9.34 12.89 -4.68
CA GLN A 43 8.55 14.01 -4.14
C GLN A 43 7.73 13.65 -2.90
N GLY A 44 7.79 12.39 -2.45
CA GLY A 44 6.98 11.87 -1.38
C GLY A 44 5.53 11.60 -1.78
N PHE A 45 4.77 11.11 -0.81
CA PHE A 45 3.35 10.83 -0.96
C PHE A 45 2.53 12.11 -0.84
N LYS A 46 1.54 12.26 -1.74
CA LYS A 46 0.65 13.42 -1.80
C LYS A 46 -0.80 12.96 -1.90
N SER A 47 -1.68 13.62 -1.15
CA SER A 47 -3.11 13.35 -1.24
C SER A 47 -3.70 13.88 -2.56
N SER A 48 -4.90 13.43 -2.94
CA SER A 48 -5.56 13.97 -4.14
C SER A 48 -5.80 15.48 -4.06
N LEU A 49 -5.96 16.00 -2.84
CA LEU A 49 -6.09 17.43 -2.56
C LEU A 49 -4.77 18.17 -2.81
N ASP A 50 -3.64 17.64 -2.33
CA ASP A 50 -2.31 18.22 -2.56
C ASP A 50 -1.95 18.25 -4.05
N LEU A 51 -2.44 17.27 -4.81
CA LEU A 51 -2.25 17.16 -6.25
C LEU A 51 -3.23 18.03 -7.06
N GLY A 52 -4.21 18.68 -6.42
CA GLY A 52 -5.26 19.44 -7.11
C GLY A 52 -6.16 18.58 -8.00
N SER A 53 -6.21 17.27 -7.76
CA SER A 53 -6.91 16.27 -8.59
C SER A 53 -8.19 15.72 -7.94
N GLY A 54 -8.42 16.02 -6.67
CA GLY A 54 -9.56 15.53 -5.91
C GLY A 54 -9.75 16.24 -4.56
N GLN A 55 -10.57 15.64 -3.70
CA GLN A 55 -10.96 16.21 -2.40
C GLN A 55 -10.45 15.43 -1.19
N LEU A 56 -9.81 14.27 -1.39
CA LEU A 56 -9.23 13.49 -0.30
C LEU A 56 -7.98 14.19 0.21
N ALA A 57 -8.01 14.57 1.48
CA ALA A 57 -6.97 15.32 2.20
C ALA A 57 -5.96 14.44 2.94
N SER A 58 -6.03 13.12 2.79
CA SER A 58 -5.07 12.18 3.40
C SER A 58 -4.54 11.17 2.40
N VAL A 59 -3.39 10.60 2.74
CA VAL A 59 -2.87 9.38 2.13
C VAL A 59 -3.08 8.23 3.12
N SER A 60 -3.67 7.13 2.65
CA SER A 60 -3.89 5.93 3.46
C SER A 60 -2.79 4.90 3.27
N TYR A 61 -2.46 4.19 4.36
CA TYR A 61 -1.50 3.09 4.35
C TYR A 61 -2.08 1.93 5.16
N THR A 62 -2.11 0.73 4.58
CA THR A 62 -2.67 -0.47 5.22
C THR A 62 -1.61 -1.19 6.06
N LYS A 63 -2.04 -1.92 7.09
CA LYS A 63 -1.14 -2.71 7.94
C LYS A 63 -0.71 -4.04 7.33
N LYS A 64 -1.42 -4.50 6.29
CA LYS A 64 -1.16 -5.77 5.60
C LYS A 64 -1.14 -5.53 4.10
N SER A 65 -0.14 -6.07 3.42
CA SER A 65 -0.03 -5.89 1.96
C SER A 65 -1.17 -6.55 1.18
N SER A 66 -1.82 -7.55 1.78
CA SER A 66 -3.00 -8.23 1.25
C SER A 66 -4.22 -7.31 1.18
N SER A 67 -4.43 -6.45 2.19
CA SER A 67 -5.50 -5.44 2.19
C SER A 67 -5.33 -4.42 1.06
N CYS A 68 -4.08 -4.13 0.70
CA CYS A 68 -3.73 -3.32 -0.46
C CYS A 68 -4.24 -3.92 -1.79
N LEU A 69 -4.34 -5.24 -1.90
CA LEU A 69 -4.83 -5.96 -3.09
C LEU A 69 -6.36 -5.99 -3.16
N ALA A 70 -7.02 -6.16 -2.00
CA ALA A 70 -8.48 -6.15 -1.91
C ALA A 70 -9.10 -4.84 -2.47
N HIS A 71 -8.38 -3.73 -2.36
CA HIS A 71 -8.83 -2.41 -2.84
C HIS A 71 -8.60 -2.16 -4.34
N ILE A 72 -7.76 -2.94 -5.02
CA ILE A 72 -7.50 -2.76 -6.46
C ILE A 72 -8.69 -3.25 -7.30
N GLY A 73 -9.48 -4.17 -6.74
CA GLY A 73 -10.58 -4.83 -7.43
C GLY A 73 -10.14 -6.09 -8.17
N THR A 74 -11.11 -6.80 -8.72
CA THR A 74 -10.91 -8.11 -9.35
C THR A 74 -10.31 -8.03 -10.77
N GLU A 75 -10.38 -6.87 -11.43
CA GLU A 75 -9.85 -6.66 -12.78
C GLU A 75 -8.78 -5.56 -12.79
N ILE A 76 -7.52 -5.97 -12.61
CA ILE A 76 -6.35 -5.10 -12.67
C ILE A 76 -6.08 -4.74 -14.14
N THR A 77 -6.61 -3.60 -14.59
CA THR A 77 -6.53 -3.14 -15.99
C THR A 77 -5.22 -2.42 -16.34
N ASP A 78 -4.45 -2.04 -15.34
CA ASP A 78 -3.21 -1.27 -15.42
C ASP A 78 -2.09 -1.91 -14.57
N GLU A 79 -0.84 -1.47 -14.70
CA GLU A 79 0.23 -1.92 -13.81
C GLU A 79 0.19 -1.16 -12.48
N PHE A 80 0.20 -1.89 -11.37
CA PHE A 80 0.26 -1.34 -10.02
C PHE A 80 1.55 -1.74 -9.32
N VAL A 81 1.86 -1.01 -8.26
CA VAL A 81 2.89 -1.39 -7.30
C VAL A 81 2.31 -1.29 -5.90
N VAL A 82 2.73 -2.20 -5.03
CA VAL A 82 2.55 -2.04 -3.58
C VAL A 82 3.88 -1.63 -2.99
N LEU A 83 3.91 -0.48 -2.34
CA LEU A 83 5.06 0.08 -1.64
C LEU A 83 5.02 -0.36 -0.19
N ALA A 84 6.13 -0.88 0.33
CA ALA A 84 6.35 -1.04 1.76
C ALA A 84 7.06 0.23 2.29
N VAL A 85 6.48 0.85 3.30
CA VAL A 85 6.97 2.10 3.87
C VAL A 85 7.12 1.99 5.38
N ARG A 86 8.11 2.66 5.95
CA ARG A 86 8.35 2.71 7.40
C ARG A 86 8.16 4.13 7.93
N PHE A 87 7.40 4.25 9.01
CA PHE A 87 7.26 5.48 9.80
C PHE A 87 8.21 5.44 10.99
N GLU A 88 8.95 6.52 11.24
CA GLU A 88 9.79 6.63 12.44
C GLU A 88 8.93 6.68 13.71
N THR A 89 7.80 7.40 13.64
CA THR A 89 6.83 7.52 14.71
C THR A 89 5.42 7.64 14.14
N LEU A 90 4.45 7.12 14.89
CA LEU A 90 3.01 7.29 14.64
C LEU A 90 2.38 8.30 15.60
N ASP A 91 3.16 8.86 16.53
CA ASP A 91 2.71 9.83 17.54
C ASP A 91 2.73 11.26 16.98
N ALA A 92 2.02 11.46 15.86
CA ALA A 92 1.84 12.76 15.24
C ALA A 92 0.35 13.08 15.19
N THR A 93 -0.01 14.30 15.60
CA THR A 93 -1.41 14.77 15.66
C THR A 93 -2.15 14.75 14.31
N LYS A 94 -1.41 14.59 13.20
CA LYS A 94 -1.92 14.51 11.83
C LYS A 94 -1.99 13.08 11.28
N ILE A 95 -1.78 12.07 12.12
CA ILE A 95 -1.95 10.65 11.79
C ILE A 95 -3.15 10.11 12.55
N VAL A 96 -4.11 9.54 11.84
CA VAL A 96 -5.22 8.78 12.43
C VAL A 96 -4.91 7.30 12.27
N VAL A 97 -4.87 6.57 13.38
CA VAL A 97 -4.59 5.13 13.39
C VAL A 97 -5.88 4.34 13.59
N ASN A 98 -6.24 3.54 12.60
CA ASN A 98 -7.38 2.63 12.65
C ASN A 98 -6.92 1.19 12.93
N MET A 99 -7.88 0.28 12.98
CA MET A 99 -7.60 -1.15 13.17
C MET A 99 -6.77 -1.73 12.02
N SER A 100 -7.12 -1.41 10.77
CA SER A 100 -6.55 -1.99 9.54
C SER A 100 -5.53 -1.10 8.83
N ASP A 101 -5.54 0.21 9.09
CA ASP A 101 -4.80 1.20 8.31
C ASP A 101 -4.48 2.44 9.15
N ILE A 102 -3.75 3.36 8.53
CA ILE A 102 -3.54 4.72 9.01
C ILE A 102 -3.88 5.72 7.90
N HIS A 103 -4.28 6.92 8.31
CA HIS A 103 -4.47 8.06 7.43
C HIS A 103 -3.54 9.20 7.84
N VAL A 104 -2.74 9.68 6.89
CA VAL A 104 -1.79 10.78 7.09
C VAL A 104 -2.32 12.04 6.40
N PHE A 105 -2.61 13.08 7.19
CA PHE A 105 -3.20 14.35 6.72
C PHE A 105 -2.17 15.47 6.51
N SER A 106 -0.89 15.13 6.43
CA SER A 106 0.21 16.09 6.27
C SER A 106 1.20 15.60 5.23
N ALA A 107 1.47 16.41 4.20
CA ALA A 107 2.54 16.12 3.23
C ALA A 107 3.95 16.18 3.86
N ASP A 108 4.10 16.84 5.02
CA ASP A 108 5.37 16.91 5.75
C ASP A 108 5.74 15.61 6.48
N ILE A 109 4.78 14.69 6.66
CA ILE A 109 5.01 13.40 7.30
C ILE A 109 5.31 12.39 6.20
N LEU A 110 6.59 12.20 5.92
CA LEU A 110 7.07 11.34 4.84
C LEU A 110 7.65 10.04 5.43
N PRO A 111 7.02 8.88 5.18
CA PRO A 111 7.63 7.62 5.55
C PRO A 111 8.78 7.30 4.59
N SER A 112 9.73 6.48 5.06
CA SER A 112 10.78 5.94 4.20
C SER A 112 10.26 4.78 3.37
N ILE A 113 10.47 4.79 2.06
CA ILE A 113 10.19 3.62 1.21
C ILE A 113 11.31 2.60 1.44
N ILE A 114 10.95 1.40 1.87
CA ILE A 114 11.90 0.33 2.20
C ILE A 114 11.85 -0.84 1.20
N GLY A 115 10.87 -0.83 0.29
CA GLY A 115 10.74 -1.80 -0.78
C GLY A 115 9.45 -1.60 -1.58
N TYR A 116 9.33 -2.31 -2.69
CA TYR A 116 8.09 -2.38 -3.46
C TYR A 116 7.95 -3.74 -4.14
N CYS A 117 6.71 -4.07 -4.49
CA CYS A 117 6.35 -5.25 -5.28
C CYS A 117 5.54 -4.81 -6.50
N ASP A 118 5.93 -5.27 -7.69
CA ASP A 118 5.15 -5.08 -8.92
C ASP A 118 3.92 -5.98 -8.91
N ILE A 119 2.75 -5.39 -9.20
CA ILE A 119 1.51 -6.12 -9.44
C ILE A 119 1.24 -6.11 -10.94
N PRO A 120 1.50 -7.23 -11.64
CA PRO A 120 1.36 -7.28 -13.08
C PRO A 120 -0.11 -7.21 -13.50
N LYS A 121 -0.34 -6.69 -14.70
CA LYS A 121 -1.66 -6.73 -15.35
C LYS A 121 -2.18 -8.17 -15.40
N GLY A 122 -3.45 -8.35 -15.02
CA GLY A 122 -4.09 -9.67 -14.99
C GLY A 122 -3.79 -10.50 -13.74
N PHE A 123 -3.05 -9.97 -12.77
CA PHE A 123 -2.99 -10.60 -11.44
C PHE A 123 -4.39 -10.66 -10.82
N MET A 124 -4.73 -11.81 -10.24
CA MET A 124 -6.01 -12.06 -9.59
C MET A 124 -5.80 -12.24 -8.09
N TYR A 125 -6.57 -11.49 -7.31
CA TYR A 125 -6.70 -11.62 -5.87
C TYR A 125 -8.18 -11.83 -5.57
N SER A 126 -8.51 -12.86 -4.77
CA SER A 126 -9.90 -13.26 -4.50
C SER A 126 -10.21 -13.28 -3.01
#